data_AF-A0A529PFP2-F1
#
_entry.id   AF-A0A529PFP2-F1
#
_cell.length_a   1.000
_cell.length_b   1.000
_cell.length_c   1.000
_cell.angle_alpha   90.00
_cell.angle_beta   90.00
_cell.angle_gamma   90.00
#
_symmetry.space_group_name_H-M   'P 1'
#
loop_
_entity.id
_entity.type
_entity.pdbx_description
1 polymer ?
#
loop_
_entity_poly.entity_id
_entity_poly.type
_entity_poly.pdbx_seq_one_letter_code
_entity_poly.pdbx_strand_id
1 'polypeptide(L)'
;FEPIDFRDGLVDVDFNMIREVREETAIDLSGAERGRRYHALSTPSGTVIFRRYQVTEPADEIARRIRAFIVTEAEPEIEGPVVIRDATDLPDGLMGHMKPLIEWHFAGGDEVP
;
A
#
# COMPACT_ATOMS: atom_id res chain seq x y z
N PHE A 1 -7.90 10.98 -0.01
CA PHE A 1 -7.29 12.28 0.32
C PHE A 1 -8.21 13.04 1.23
N GLU A 2 -7.66 13.47 2.34
CA GLU A 2 -8.24 14.35 3.34
C GLU A 2 -7.71 15.78 3.18
N PRO A 3 -8.34 16.80 3.79
CA PRO A 3 -7.85 18.18 3.72
C PRO A 3 -6.38 18.36 4.13
N ILE A 4 -5.87 17.54 5.05
CA ILE A 4 -4.46 17.58 5.51
C ILE A 4 -3.46 17.16 4.42
N ASP A 5 -3.92 16.43 3.41
CA ASP A 5 -3.06 15.99 2.30
C ASP A 5 -2.79 17.12 1.29
N PHE A 6 -3.37 18.30 1.46
CA PHE A 6 -3.20 19.43 0.55
C PHE A 6 -2.32 20.53 1.16
N ARG A 7 -1.33 20.98 0.38
CA ARG A 7 -0.46 22.12 0.70
C ARG A 7 -0.55 23.13 -0.44
N ASP A 8 -1.00 24.34 -0.13
CA ASP A 8 -1.21 25.42 -1.12
C ASP A 8 -2.07 24.98 -2.33
N GLY A 9 -3.08 24.13 -2.09
CA GLY A 9 -3.99 23.62 -3.12
C GLY A 9 -3.43 22.46 -3.95
N LEU A 10 -2.22 21.98 -3.67
CA LEU A 10 -1.62 20.81 -4.30
C LEU A 10 -1.61 19.62 -3.35
N VAL A 11 -1.93 18.44 -3.88
CA VAL A 11 -1.89 17.20 -3.09
C VAL A 11 -0.45 16.75 -2.86
N ASP A 12 -0.11 16.47 -1.61
CA ASP A 12 1.12 15.81 -1.20
C ASP A 12 0.89 14.31 -1.09
N VAL A 13 1.06 13.63 -2.24
CA VAL A 13 0.86 12.18 -2.37
C VAL A 13 1.82 11.38 -1.49
N ASP A 14 3.05 11.87 -1.30
CA ASP A 14 4.05 11.20 -0.46
C ASP A 14 3.61 11.20 1.01
N PHE A 15 3.18 12.37 1.49
CA PHE A 15 2.67 12.55 2.83
C PHE A 15 1.42 11.69 3.08
N ASN A 16 0.44 11.72 2.15
CA ASN A 16 -0.76 10.89 2.26
C ASN A 16 -0.39 9.41 2.39
N MET A 17 0.41 8.86 1.46
CA MET A 17 0.77 7.43 1.49
C MET A 17 1.47 7.01 2.79
N ILE A 18 2.40 7.84 3.30
CA ILE A 18 3.12 7.52 4.54
C ILE A 18 2.19 7.61 5.75
N ARG A 19 1.29 8.61 5.78
CA ARG A 19 0.32 8.79 6.86
C ARG A 19 -0.68 7.63 6.92
N GLU A 20 -1.38 7.36 5.82
CA GLU A 20 -2.44 6.34 5.74
C GLU A 20 -1.90 4.95 6.13
N VAL A 21 -0.75 4.56 5.55
CA VAL A 21 -0.13 3.25 5.90
C VAL A 21 0.25 3.20 7.38
N ARG A 22 0.77 4.30 7.94
CA ARG A 22 1.12 4.35 9.36
C ARG A 22 -0.11 4.26 10.25
N GLU A 23 -1.19 4.96 9.90
CA GLU A 23 -2.43 5.01 10.67
C GLU A 23 -3.15 3.66 10.68
N GLU A 24 -3.25 2.98 9.54
CA GLU A 24 -3.99 1.71 9.44
C GLU A 24 -3.18 0.48 9.87
N THR A 25 -1.84 0.56 9.80
CA THR A 25 -0.99 -0.64 9.93
C THR A 25 0.17 -0.52 10.92
N ALA A 26 0.41 0.67 11.47
CA ALA A 26 1.59 1.02 12.27
C ALA A 26 2.94 0.82 11.57
N ILE A 27 2.95 0.67 10.24
CA ILE A 27 4.18 0.61 9.44
C ILE A 27 4.66 2.02 9.14
N ASP A 28 5.91 2.30 9.47
CA ASP A 28 6.56 3.56 9.09
C ASP A 28 7.27 3.40 7.74
N LEU A 29 6.68 4.01 6.70
CA LEU A 29 7.28 4.05 5.36
C LEU A 29 8.28 5.21 5.18
N SER A 30 8.48 6.07 6.18
CA SER A 30 9.33 7.26 6.05
C SER A 30 10.79 6.89 5.71
N GLY A 31 11.30 5.81 6.29
CA GLY A 31 12.65 5.28 6.04
C GLY A 31 12.74 4.17 4.99
N ALA A 32 11.61 3.74 4.42
CA ALA A 32 11.59 2.66 3.42
C ALA A 32 12.21 3.12 2.10
N GLU A 33 12.83 2.19 1.38
CA GLU A 33 13.27 2.43 0.02
C GLU A 33 12.06 2.55 -0.91
N ARG A 34 12.11 3.47 -1.87
CA ARG A 34 10.96 3.93 -2.65
C ARG A 34 11.22 3.75 -4.13
N GLY A 35 10.21 3.27 -4.86
CA GLY A 35 10.20 3.30 -6.31
C GLY A 35 10.36 4.73 -6.83
N ARG A 36 10.99 4.88 -7.99
CA ARG A 36 11.35 6.21 -8.53
C ARG A 36 10.15 7.04 -8.97
N ARG A 37 9.04 6.37 -9.30
CA ARG A 37 7.87 7.01 -9.91
C ARG A 37 6.63 6.71 -9.10
N TYR A 38 5.68 7.65 -9.16
CA TYR A 38 4.28 7.33 -8.91
C TYR A 38 3.70 6.68 -10.16
N HIS A 39 2.89 5.68 -9.95
CA HIS A 39 2.11 5.01 -10.98
C HIS A 39 0.63 5.26 -10.72
N ALA A 40 -0.17 5.18 -11.77
CA ALA A 40 -1.60 5.34 -11.65
C ALA A 40 -2.32 4.25 -12.45
N LEU A 41 -3.35 3.67 -11.84
CA LEU A 41 -4.29 2.79 -12.52
C LEU A 41 -5.65 3.48 -12.50
N SER A 42 -6.13 3.84 -13.69
CA SER A 42 -7.46 4.41 -13.88
C SER A 42 -8.40 3.33 -14.42
N THR A 43 -9.50 3.12 -13.72
CA THR A 43 -10.61 2.25 -14.14
C THR A 43 -11.91 3.08 -14.19
N PRO A 44 -13.01 2.55 -14.75
CA PRO A 44 -14.30 3.23 -14.69
C PRO A 44 -14.81 3.49 -13.27
N SER A 45 -14.34 2.74 -12.27
CA SER A 45 -14.76 2.86 -10.87
C SER A 45 -13.91 3.83 -10.05
N GLY A 46 -12.78 4.30 -10.59
CA GLY A 46 -11.89 5.20 -9.86
C GLY A 46 -10.46 5.17 -10.38
N THR A 47 -9.61 6.00 -9.76
CA THR A 47 -8.18 6.04 -10.02
C THR A 47 -7.43 5.81 -8.73
N VAL A 48 -6.46 4.89 -8.76
CA VAL A 48 -5.51 4.68 -7.66
C VAL A 48 -4.15 5.20 -8.09
N ILE A 49 -3.52 6.00 -7.22
CA ILE A 49 -2.12 6.39 -7.34
C ILE A 49 -1.34 5.55 -6.35
N PHE A 50 -0.24 4.93 -6.79
CA PHE A 50 0.55 4.03 -5.95
C PHE A 50 2.05 4.18 -6.24
N ARG A 51 2.85 3.78 -5.27
CA ARG A 51 4.32 3.71 -5.37
C ARG A 51 4.79 2.45 -4.67
N ARG A 52 5.85 1.83 -5.18
CA ARG A 52 6.50 0.69 -4.54
C ARG A 52 7.31 1.16 -3.33
N TYR A 53 7.21 0.43 -2.24
CA TYR A 53 8.09 0.57 -1.08
C TYR A 53 8.74 -0.78 -0.79
N GLN A 54 10.02 -0.75 -0.42
CA GLN A 54 10.76 -1.93 0.01
C GLN A 54 11.14 -1.76 1.48
N VAL A 55 10.88 -2.82 2.24
CA VAL A 55 11.22 -2.94 3.66
C VAL A 55 12.02 -4.22 3.86
N THR A 56 12.90 -4.22 4.84
CA THR A 56 13.83 -5.33 5.07
C THR A 56 13.20 -6.47 5.86
N GLU A 57 12.11 -6.19 6.57
CA GLU A 57 11.43 -7.14 7.42
C GLU A 57 10.69 -8.22 6.61
N PRO A 58 10.68 -9.49 7.08
CA PRO A 58 9.93 -10.55 6.43
C PRO A 58 8.42 -10.26 6.41
N ALA A 59 7.75 -10.61 5.31
CA ALA A 59 6.31 -10.39 5.13
C ALA A 59 5.46 -10.97 6.27
N ASP A 60 5.81 -12.15 6.78
CA ASP A 60 5.05 -12.81 7.86
C ASP A 60 5.18 -12.05 9.19
N GLU A 61 6.32 -11.42 9.46
CA GLU A 61 6.55 -10.59 10.64
C GLU A 61 5.80 -9.26 10.54
N ILE A 62 5.82 -8.64 9.36
CA ILE A 62 5.00 -7.47 9.07
C ILE A 62 3.53 -7.80 9.29
N ALA A 63 3.03 -8.88 8.68
CA ALA A 63 1.64 -9.29 8.80
C ALA A 63 1.24 -9.57 10.26
N ARG A 64 2.12 -10.16 11.06
CA ARG A 64 1.92 -10.37 12.50
C ARG A 64 1.78 -9.05 13.26
N ARG A 65 2.64 -8.06 12.97
CA ARG A 65 2.59 -6.72 13.59
C ARG A 65 1.31 -5.97 13.24
N ILE A 66 0.90 -6.00 11.98
CA ILE A 66 -0.36 -5.37 11.54
C ILE A 66 -1.54 -6.00 12.28
N ARG A 67 -1.63 -7.34 12.34
CA ARG A 67 -2.71 -8.00 13.10
C ARG A 67 -2.71 -7.63 14.59
N ALA A 68 -1.52 -7.51 15.19
CA ALA A 68 -1.43 -7.08 16.59
C ALA A 68 -1.88 -5.63 16.78
N PHE A 69 -1.61 -4.75 15.82
CA PHE A 69 -2.06 -3.36 15.82
C PHE A 69 -3.57 -3.24 15.66
N ILE A 70 -4.18 -3.96 14.70
CA ILE A 70 -5.63 -3.96 14.49
C ILE A 70 -6.40 -4.35 15.75
N VAL A 71 -5.89 -5.28 16.55
CA VAL A 71 -6.53 -5.68 17.82
C VAL A 71 -6.56 -4.55 18.85
N THR A 72 -5.69 -3.56 18.75
CA THR A 72 -5.67 -2.39 19.65
C THR A 72 -6.56 -1.25 19.16
N GLU A 73 -7.02 -1.28 17.91
CA GLU A 73 -7.88 -0.25 17.35
C GLU A 73 -9.34 -0.43 17.79
N ALA A 74 -9.95 0.66 18.24
CA ALA A 74 -11.35 0.63 18.69
C ALA A 74 -12.33 0.45 17.52
N GLU A 75 -11.99 1.03 16.37
CA GLU A 75 -12.78 1.02 15.14
C GLU A 75 -11.85 0.75 13.95
N PRO A 76 -11.36 -0.50 13.77
CA PRO A 76 -10.40 -0.81 12.71
C PRO A 76 -11.04 -0.69 11.33
N GLU A 77 -10.40 0.05 10.42
CA GLU A 77 -10.85 0.18 9.02
C GLU A 77 -10.54 -1.07 8.18
N ILE A 78 -9.54 -1.85 8.57
CA ILE A 78 -9.12 -3.08 7.89
C ILE A 78 -9.24 -4.29 8.81
N GLU A 79 -9.64 -5.43 8.24
CA GLU A 79 -9.72 -6.70 8.98
C GLU A 79 -8.34 -7.35 9.20
N GLY A 80 -7.41 -7.14 8.26
CA GLY A 80 -6.07 -7.71 8.34
C GLY A 80 -5.32 -7.70 7.01
N PRO A 81 -4.01 -7.96 7.06
CA PRO A 81 -3.17 -8.04 5.87
C PRO A 81 -3.31 -9.39 5.17
N VAL A 82 -3.27 -9.36 3.84
CA VAL A 82 -3.11 -10.54 2.98
C VAL A 82 -1.74 -10.46 2.33
N VAL A 83 -0.93 -11.52 2.46
CA VAL A 83 0.40 -11.62 1.84
C VAL A 83 0.26 -12.32 0.49
N ILE A 84 0.69 -11.65 -0.57
CA ILE A 84 0.72 -12.17 -1.93
C ILE A 84 2.17 -12.49 -2.29
N ARG A 85 2.47 -13.75 -2.62
CA ARG A 85 3.85 -14.23 -2.79
C ARG A 85 4.34 -14.19 -4.24
N ASP A 86 3.43 -14.28 -5.20
CA ASP A 86 3.75 -14.19 -6.63
C ASP A 86 2.51 -13.75 -7.45
N ALA A 87 2.69 -13.56 -8.76
CA ALA A 87 1.63 -13.06 -9.63
C ALA A 87 0.43 -14.01 -9.79
N THR A 88 0.58 -15.28 -9.40
CA THR A 88 -0.46 -16.31 -9.45
C THR A 88 -1.15 -16.55 -8.11
N ASP A 89 -0.61 -15.98 -7.02
CA ASP A 89 -1.17 -16.01 -5.67
C ASP A 89 -2.32 -15.01 -5.52
N LEU A 90 -3.46 -15.32 -6.17
CA LEU A 90 -4.63 -14.46 -6.21
C LEU A 90 -5.70 -14.97 -5.24
N PRO A 91 -5.91 -14.31 -4.07
CA PRO A 91 -6.88 -14.75 -3.09
C PRO A 91 -8.32 -14.61 -3.60
N ASP A 92 -9.22 -15.45 -3.08
CA ASP A 92 -10.65 -15.34 -3.36
C ASP A 92 -11.20 -13.99 -2.90
N GLY A 93 -12.16 -13.44 -3.65
CA GLY A 93 -12.78 -12.15 -3.33
C GLY A 93 -11.92 -10.91 -3.66
N LEU A 94 -10.76 -11.09 -4.29
CA LEU A 94 -9.92 -9.98 -4.73
C LEU A 94 -10.69 -9.01 -5.62
N MET A 95 -10.69 -7.71 -5.27
CA MET A 95 -11.32 -6.68 -6.09
C MET A 95 -10.66 -6.61 -7.46
N GLY A 96 -11.45 -6.44 -8.52
CA GLY A 96 -10.96 -6.53 -9.91
C GLY A 96 -9.83 -5.57 -10.26
N HIS A 97 -9.73 -4.42 -9.59
CA HIS A 97 -8.64 -3.46 -9.78
C HIS A 97 -7.31 -3.88 -9.14
N MET A 98 -7.30 -4.86 -8.22
CA MET A 98 -6.08 -5.32 -7.56
C MET A 98 -5.25 -6.24 -8.46
N LYS A 99 -5.89 -7.07 -9.30
CA LYS A 99 -5.19 -7.98 -10.22
C LYS A 99 -4.13 -7.27 -11.09
N PRO A 100 -4.43 -6.18 -11.81
CA PRO A 100 -3.42 -5.48 -12.60
C PRO A 100 -2.31 -4.85 -11.74
N LEU A 101 -2.58 -4.47 -10.48
CA LEU A 101 -1.54 -3.97 -9.56
C LEU A 101 -0.56 -5.08 -9.15
N ILE A 102 -1.08 -6.28 -8.89
CA ILE A 102 -0.29 -7.47 -8.56
C ILE A 102 0.56 -7.89 -9.77
N GLU A 103 -0.05 -8.00 -10.94
CA GLU A 103 0.66 -8.33 -12.19
C GLU A 103 1.77 -7.32 -12.46
N TRP A 104 1.50 -6.02 -12.32
CA TRP A 104 2.51 -4.97 -12.45
C TRP A 104 3.65 -5.11 -11.41
N HIS A 105 3.31 -5.42 -10.15
CA HIS A 105 4.31 -5.56 -9.09
C HIS A 105 5.32 -6.65 -9.42
N PHE A 106 4.84 -7.83 -9.80
CA PHE A 106 5.68 -9.00 -10.08
C PHE A 106 6.31 -9.01 -11.48
N ALA A 107 5.83 -8.19 -12.42
CA ALA A 107 6.44 -8.02 -13.74
C ALA A 107 7.75 -7.21 -13.73
N GLY A 108 8.23 -6.77 -12.55
CA GLY A 108 9.44 -5.94 -12.43
C GLY A 108 9.22 -4.46 -12.75
N GLY A 109 7.97 -3.97 -12.67
CA GLY A 109 7.54 -2.64 -13.15
C GLY A 109 8.17 -1.39 -12.51
N ASP A 110 9.19 -1.54 -11.67
CA ASP A 110 10.03 -0.44 -11.17
C ASP A 110 11.30 -1.08 -10.56
N GLU A 111 12.27 -1.45 -11.41
CA GLU A 111 13.59 -1.87 -10.94
C GLU A 111 14.17 -0.77 -10.03
N VAL A 112 14.36 -1.15 -8.78
CA VAL A 112 15.12 -0.40 -7.79
C VAL A 112 16.58 -0.83 -7.99
N PRO A 113 17.54 0.10 -8.22
CA PRO A 113 18.93 -0.24 -8.50
C PRO A 113 19.63 -1.02 -7.41
#